data_AF-A0A7X1V5P6-F1
#
_entry.id   AF-A0A7X1V5P6-F1
#
_cell.length_a   1.000
_cell.length_b   1.000
_cell.length_c   1.000
_cell.angle_alpha   90.00
_cell.angle_beta   90.00
_cell.angle_gamma   90.00
#
_symmetry.space_group_name_H-M   'P 1'
#
loop_
_entity.id
_entity.type
_entity.pdbx_description
1 polymer ?
#
loop_
_entity_poly.entity_id
_entity_poly.type
_entity_poly.pdbx_seq_one_letter_code
_entity_poly.pdbx_strand_id
1 'polypeptide(L)'
;MNNVKKVCRLALLCLSVSTLVACSSLSEKTSNSSSDSKTESSGKKGFLDKAKDKLGSSDFNPQDVSDETIESIKTYEDYLTMYEKIVNNYYTEADEAFKGTALEDSASIQELKDSTKKEMEEQKKQYGPLKKAPIQGKEEIIQFLKEYRDSLHDQVEQWKASL
;
A
#
# COMPACT_ATOMS: atom_id res chain seq x y z
N MET A 1 49.66 -0.66 5.73
CA MET A 1 48.83 0.55 5.76
C MET A 1 47.58 0.22 4.97
N ASN A 2 46.51 -0.17 5.66
CA ASN A 2 45.40 -0.89 5.05
C ASN A 2 44.31 0.12 4.68
N ASN A 3 44.13 0.32 3.37
CA ASN A 3 43.06 1.15 2.83
C ASN A 3 41.78 0.32 2.71
N VAL A 4 40.99 0.25 3.78
CA VAL A 4 39.64 -0.31 3.73
C VAL A 4 38.70 0.77 3.20
N LYS A 5 38.34 0.66 1.92
CA LYS A 5 37.29 1.44 1.28
C LYS A 5 35.96 1.06 1.94
N LYS A 6 35.37 1.97 2.70
CA LYS A 6 34.02 1.81 3.28
C LYS A 6 33.01 1.84 2.14
N VAL A 7 32.47 0.66 1.81
CA VAL A 7 31.31 0.52 0.92
C VAL A 7 30.08 0.77 1.80
N CYS A 8 29.49 1.97 1.72
CA CYS A 8 28.14 2.21 2.22
C CYS A 8 27.16 1.39 1.39
N ARG A 9 26.86 0.18 1.84
CA ARG A 9 25.72 -0.58 1.35
C ARG A 9 24.47 0.06 1.94
N LEU A 10 23.87 1.01 1.22
CA LEU A 10 22.49 1.39 1.43
C LEU A 10 21.64 0.18 1.00
N ALA A 11 21.41 -0.73 1.94
CA ALA A 11 20.54 -1.87 1.75
C ALA A 11 19.10 -1.33 1.71
N LEU A 12 18.60 -1.11 0.49
CA LEU A 12 17.20 -0.86 0.21
C LEU A 12 16.41 -2.09 0.68
N LEU A 13 15.80 -1.98 1.86
CA LEU A 13 14.89 -2.98 2.42
C LEU A 13 13.60 -2.94 1.59
N CYS A 14 13.56 -3.70 0.50
CA CYS A 14 12.31 -4.04 -0.16
C CYS A 14 11.51 -4.95 0.79
N LEU A 15 10.57 -4.38 1.53
CA LEU A 15 9.55 -5.09 2.32
C LEU A 15 8.53 -5.74 1.37
N SER A 16 8.94 -6.75 0.61
CA SER A 16 8.01 -7.57 -0.15
C SER A 16 7.32 -8.55 0.81
N VAL A 17 6.15 -8.16 1.33
CA VAL A 17 5.27 -9.07 2.07
C VAL A 17 4.68 -10.07 1.06
N SER A 18 5.28 -11.26 1.00
CA SER A 18 4.77 -12.40 0.24
C SER A 18 3.97 -13.32 1.16
N THR A 19 2.64 -13.21 1.13
CA THR A 19 1.69 -14.21 1.65
C THR A 19 0.56 -14.28 0.61
N LEU A 20 0.23 -15.38 -0.07
CA LEU A 20 -0.02 -16.73 0.43
C LEU A 20 0.07 -17.72 -0.76
N VAL A 21 0.87 -18.78 -0.66
CA VAL A 21 0.77 -19.96 -1.53
C VAL A 21 -0.32 -20.87 -0.95
N ALA A 22 -1.45 -20.98 -1.65
CA ALA A 22 -2.42 -22.03 -1.41
C ALA A 22 -2.07 -23.24 -2.30
N CYS A 23 -1.42 -24.25 -1.72
CA CYS A 23 -1.45 -25.59 -2.26
C CYS A 23 -2.84 -26.19 -2.04
N SER A 24 -3.49 -26.64 -3.11
CA SER A 24 -4.42 -27.76 -3.05
C SER A 24 -4.17 -28.63 -4.26
N SER A 25 -3.52 -29.76 -3.98
CA SER A 25 -3.26 -30.86 -4.88
C SER A 25 -4.52 -31.70 -5.12
N LEU A 26 -4.55 -32.32 -6.31
CA LEU A 26 -5.15 -33.61 -6.63
C LEU A 26 -6.56 -33.64 -7.26
N SER A 27 -6.61 -33.79 -8.59
CA SER A 27 -7.06 -35.04 -9.23
C SER A 27 -6.83 -34.98 -10.75
N GLU A 28 -6.09 -35.95 -11.29
CA GLU A 28 -6.04 -36.24 -12.73
C GLU A 28 -7.40 -36.72 -13.25
N LYS A 29 -7.75 -36.37 -14.51
CA LYS A 29 -8.07 -37.31 -15.62
C LYS A 29 -8.73 -36.57 -16.82
N THR A 30 -8.01 -36.60 -17.94
CA THR A 30 -8.46 -36.81 -19.34
C THR A 30 -9.87 -36.42 -19.83
N SER A 31 -9.83 -35.70 -20.97
CA SER A 31 -10.60 -35.87 -22.22
C SER A 31 -11.98 -35.20 -22.43
N ASN A 32 -12.00 -34.41 -23.52
CA ASN A 32 -13.01 -34.29 -24.59
C ASN A 32 -14.22 -33.33 -24.46
N SER A 33 -14.21 -32.34 -25.37
CA SER A 33 -15.29 -31.88 -26.27
C SER A 33 -16.65 -31.35 -25.76
N SER A 34 -16.92 -30.12 -26.19
CA SER A 34 -18.16 -29.53 -26.73
C SER A 34 -19.46 -29.36 -25.93
N SER A 35 -20.05 -28.21 -26.26
CA SER A 35 -21.47 -27.82 -26.39
C SER A 35 -22.25 -27.30 -25.17
N ASP A 36 -22.61 -26.02 -25.30
CA ASP A 36 -23.88 -25.35 -25.01
C ASP A 36 -24.97 -26.13 -24.25
N SER A 37 -25.50 -25.56 -23.16
CA SER A 37 -26.76 -24.79 -23.19
C SER A 37 -27.35 -24.52 -21.79
N LYS A 38 -27.78 -23.26 -21.63
CA LYS A 38 -28.91 -22.67 -20.88
C LYS A 38 -29.59 -23.39 -19.68
N THR A 39 -29.54 -22.65 -18.56
CA THR A 39 -30.65 -22.15 -17.70
C THR A 39 -31.57 -23.11 -16.93
N GLU A 40 -31.55 -23.03 -15.59
CA GLU A 40 -32.62 -22.47 -14.72
C GLU A 40 -32.43 -22.89 -13.23
N SER A 41 -32.21 -21.88 -12.38
CA SER A 41 -32.74 -21.67 -11.02
C SER A 41 -32.98 -22.84 -10.03
N SER A 42 -32.31 -22.80 -8.87
CA SER A 42 -32.99 -22.59 -7.57
C SER A 42 -32.04 -22.52 -6.36
N GLY A 43 -32.21 -21.47 -5.56
CA GLY A 43 -32.22 -21.57 -4.09
C GLY A 43 -30.92 -21.57 -3.28
N LYS A 44 -30.33 -20.39 -3.03
CA LYS A 44 -30.02 -19.93 -1.66
C LYS A 44 -29.84 -18.41 -1.61
N LYS A 45 -30.98 -17.71 -1.63
CA LYS A 45 -31.09 -16.28 -1.33
C LYS A 45 -31.06 -16.14 0.20
N GLY A 46 -30.09 -15.42 0.74
CA GLY A 46 -30.14 -14.99 2.14
C GLY A 46 -28.79 -14.90 2.85
N PHE A 47 -28.00 -13.85 2.55
CA PHE A 47 -27.28 -13.08 3.58
C PHE A 47 -26.60 -11.79 3.08
N LEU A 48 -26.55 -11.52 1.77
CA LEU A 48 -25.73 -10.44 1.20
C LEU A 48 -26.47 -9.12 0.87
N ASP A 49 -27.76 -9.00 1.18
CA ASP A 49 -28.57 -7.82 0.79
C ASP A 49 -28.94 -6.87 1.96
N LYS A 50 -28.29 -6.98 3.13
CA LYS A 50 -28.63 -6.14 4.30
C LYS A 50 -27.46 -5.37 4.91
N ALA A 51 -26.50 -4.94 4.08
CA ALA A 51 -25.47 -3.98 4.50
C ALA A 51 -25.27 -2.83 3.49
N LYS A 52 -26.29 -2.54 2.66
CA LYS A 52 -26.22 -1.48 1.63
C LYS A 52 -26.81 -0.14 2.08
N ASP A 53 -27.27 -0.05 3.32
CA ASP A 53 -27.92 1.14 3.86
C ASP A 53 -27.16 1.62 5.10
N LYS A 54 -26.54 2.81 4.99
CA LYS A 54 -25.62 3.49 5.94
C LYS A 54 -24.11 3.36 5.72
N LEU A 55 -23.62 3.12 4.51
CA LEU A 55 -22.27 3.60 4.16
C LEU A 55 -22.40 5.04 3.66
N GLY A 56 -22.49 5.98 4.60
CA GLY A 56 -22.35 7.40 4.27
C GLY A 56 -21.04 7.57 3.50
N SER A 57 -21.10 8.27 2.36
CA SER A 57 -19.91 8.72 1.64
C SER A 57 -18.99 9.39 2.65
N SER A 58 -17.90 8.73 3.06
CA SER A 58 -16.83 9.45 3.72
C SER A 58 -16.19 10.29 2.64
N ASP A 59 -16.37 11.61 2.72
CA ASP A 59 -15.52 12.57 2.02
C ASP A 59 -14.16 12.59 2.75
N PHE A 60 -13.51 11.42 2.81
CA PHE A 60 -12.27 11.24 3.54
C PHE A 60 -11.15 12.01 2.84
N ASN A 61 -10.71 13.08 3.47
CA ASN A 61 -9.67 13.98 2.97
C ASN A 61 -8.69 14.30 4.10
N PRO A 62 -7.72 13.41 4.37
CA PRO A 62 -6.85 13.50 5.53
C PRO A 62 -5.96 14.75 5.47
N GLN A 63 -6.00 15.55 6.54
CA GLN A 63 -5.16 16.75 6.66
C GLN A 63 -3.78 16.43 7.23
N ASP A 64 -3.68 15.39 8.04
CA ASP A 64 -2.46 14.92 8.69
C ASP A 64 -2.28 13.41 8.49
N VAL A 65 -1.22 12.87 9.11
CA VAL A 65 -0.90 11.44 9.12
C VAL A 65 -0.94 10.84 10.53
N SER A 66 -1.72 11.45 11.44
CA SER A 66 -1.85 10.99 12.83
C SER A 66 -2.48 9.59 12.94
N ASP A 67 -2.28 8.95 14.08
CA ASP A 67 -2.89 7.66 14.40
C ASP A 67 -4.41 7.74 14.31
N GLU A 68 -5.00 8.80 14.86
CA GLU A 68 -6.44 9.03 14.84
C GLU A 68 -6.97 9.14 13.41
N THR A 69 -6.25 9.84 12.52
CA THR A 69 -6.63 9.96 11.12
C THR A 69 -6.52 8.61 10.40
N ILE A 70 -5.44 7.85 10.61
CA ILE A 70 -5.27 6.50 10.02
C ILE A 70 -6.37 5.55 10.51
N GLU A 71 -6.71 5.56 11.79
CA GLU A 71 -7.75 4.69 12.37
C GLU A 71 -9.16 4.99 11.83
N SER A 72 -9.37 6.22 11.34
CA SER A 72 -10.66 6.68 10.84
C SER A 72 -11.05 6.14 9.46
N ILE A 73 -10.12 5.52 8.72
CA ILE A 73 -10.39 4.93 7.40
C ILE A 73 -11.45 3.82 7.48
N LYS A 74 -12.26 3.69 6.43
CA LYS A 74 -13.36 2.70 6.38
C LYS A 74 -13.35 1.90 5.08
N THR A 75 -13.00 2.53 3.98
CA THR A 75 -13.07 1.97 2.62
C THR A 75 -11.70 1.86 1.97
N TYR A 76 -11.56 1.03 0.94
CA TYR A 76 -10.31 0.93 0.18
C TYR A 76 -9.93 2.25 -0.51
N GLU A 77 -10.91 3.08 -0.85
CA GLU A 77 -10.69 4.46 -1.30
C GLU A 77 -10.05 5.33 -0.20
N ASP A 78 -10.53 5.23 1.04
CA ASP A 78 -9.91 5.92 2.18
C ASP A 78 -8.47 5.42 2.40
N TYR A 79 -8.24 4.10 2.33
CA TYR A 79 -6.91 3.49 2.44
C TYR A 79 -5.93 4.05 1.40
N LEU A 80 -6.30 4.07 0.12
CA LEU A 80 -5.44 4.59 -0.96
C LEU A 80 -5.15 6.08 -0.76
N THR A 81 -6.15 6.84 -0.32
CA THR A 81 -6.00 8.27 -0.01
C THR A 81 -5.04 8.49 1.16
N MET A 82 -5.14 7.67 2.21
CA MET A 82 -4.26 7.74 3.38
C MET A 82 -2.83 7.33 3.03
N TYR A 83 -2.66 6.25 2.25
CA TYR A 83 -1.36 5.79 1.76
C TYR A 83 -0.67 6.87 0.92
N GLU A 84 -1.38 7.49 -0.03
CA GLU A 84 -0.86 8.61 -0.81
C GLU A 84 -0.47 9.82 0.07
N LYS A 85 -1.29 10.13 1.08
CA LYS A 85 -1.01 11.22 2.04
C LYS A 85 0.28 10.96 2.83
N ILE A 86 0.52 9.73 3.30
CA ILE A 86 1.73 9.34 4.00
C ILE A 86 2.97 9.52 3.12
N VAL A 87 2.92 9.03 1.88
CA VAL A 87 4.02 9.18 0.92
C VAL A 87 4.31 10.65 0.62
N ASN A 88 3.27 11.47 0.42
CA ASN A 88 3.43 12.89 0.16
C ASN A 88 4.02 13.63 1.37
N ASN A 89 3.62 13.27 2.60
CA ASN A 89 4.18 13.83 3.82
C ASN A 89 5.67 13.50 3.94
N TYR A 90 6.04 12.24 3.71
CA TYR A 90 7.43 11.79 3.69
C TYR A 90 8.30 12.60 2.71
N TYR A 91 7.85 12.79 1.46
CA TYR A 91 8.63 13.58 0.50
C TYR A 91 8.67 15.07 0.82
N THR A 92 7.65 15.60 1.50
CA THR A 92 7.68 16.98 2.02
C THR A 92 8.77 17.12 3.08
N GLU A 93 8.80 16.20 4.06
CA GLU A 93 9.82 16.19 5.11
C GLU A 93 11.23 15.96 4.56
N ALA A 94 11.37 15.08 3.55
CA ALA A 94 12.64 14.80 2.90
C ALA A 94 13.15 16.02 2.10
N ASP A 95 12.30 16.67 1.31
CA ASP A 95 12.67 17.87 0.54
C ASP A 95 13.09 19.01 1.48
N GLU A 96 12.42 19.17 2.63
CA GLU A 96 12.83 20.11 3.67
C GLU A 96 14.18 19.73 4.31
N ALA A 97 14.42 18.45 4.58
CA ALA A 97 15.68 17.94 5.13
C ALA A 97 16.87 18.15 4.18
N PHE A 98 16.64 18.02 2.88
CA PHE A 98 17.69 18.12 1.87
C PHE A 98 17.98 19.54 1.40
N LYS A 99 17.13 20.51 1.74
CA LYS A 99 17.27 21.90 1.30
C LYS A 99 18.63 22.49 1.68
N GLY A 100 19.36 23.00 0.68
CA GLY A 100 20.70 23.56 0.85
C GLY A 100 21.81 22.51 0.99
N THR A 101 21.50 21.22 0.80
CA THR A 101 22.48 20.13 0.81
C THR A 101 22.73 19.60 -0.60
N ALA A 102 23.75 18.75 -0.75
CA ALA A 102 24.04 18.09 -2.03
C ALA A 102 22.95 17.10 -2.49
N LEU A 103 21.98 16.77 -1.61
CA LEU A 103 20.91 15.83 -1.90
C LEU A 103 19.65 16.47 -2.50
N GLU A 104 19.50 17.80 -2.43
CA GLU A 104 18.29 18.54 -2.86
C GLU A 104 17.84 18.14 -4.29
N ASP A 105 18.79 18.07 -5.23
CA ASP A 105 18.54 17.69 -6.63
C ASP A 105 19.26 16.40 -7.04
N SER A 106 19.51 15.50 -6.09
CA SER A 106 20.30 14.30 -6.39
C SER A 106 19.50 13.26 -7.20
N ALA A 107 20.14 12.68 -8.20
CA ALA A 107 19.54 11.65 -9.06
C ALA A 107 19.02 10.45 -8.25
N SER A 108 19.69 10.09 -7.16
CA SER A 108 19.27 8.99 -6.27
C SER A 108 17.93 9.27 -5.57
N ILE A 109 17.66 10.52 -5.18
CA ILE A 109 16.37 10.89 -4.59
C ILE A 109 15.27 10.91 -5.66
N GLN A 110 15.60 11.32 -6.89
CA GLN A 110 14.65 11.24 -8.00
C GLN A 110 14.29 9.78 -8.35
N GLU A 111 15.28 8.88 -8.40
CA GLU A 111 15.04 7.44 -8.61
C GLU A 111 14.16 6.83 -7.51
N LEU A 112 14.34 7.27 -6.26
CA LEU A 112 13.50 6.85 -5.15
C LEU A 112 12.05 7.34 -5.32
N LYS A 113 11.85 8.62 -5.67
CA LYS A 113 10.53 9.19 -6.00
C LYS A 113 9.83 8.39 -7.10
N ASP A 114 10.56 8.04 -8.16
CA ASP A 114 10.03 7.26 -9.28
C ASP A 114 9.66 5.83 -8.86
N SER A 115 10.47 5.19 -8.01
CA SER A 115 10.19 3.86 -7.46
C SER A 115 8.93 3.87 -6.59
N THR A 116 8.80 4.83 -5.67
CA THR A 116 7.60 4.95 -4.83
C THR A 116 6.36 5.25 -5.66
N LYS A 117 6.47 6.08 -6.70
CA LYS A 117 5.36 6.32 -7.63
C LYS A 117 4.90 5.03 -8.31
N LYS A 118 5.83 4.15 -8.70
CA LYS A 118 5.48 2.85 -9.28
C LYS A 118 4.73 1.96 -8.28
N GLU A 119 5.15 1.97 -7.02
CA GLU A 119 4.47 1.24 -5.94
C GLU A 119 3.05 1.79 -5.68
N MET A 120 2.89 3.12 -5.68
CA MET A 120 1.59 3.79 -5.60
C MET A 120 0.64 3.33 -6.72
N GLU A 121 1.13 3.24 -7.96
CA GLU A 121 0.33 2.78 -9.10
C GLU A 121 -0.09 1.31 -8.95
N GLU A 122 0.78 0.45 -8.39
CA GLU A 122 0.42 -0.94 -8.12
C GLU A 122 -0.64 -1.03 -7.01
N GLN A 123 -0.52 -0.25 -5.94
CA GLN A 123 -1.55 -0.15 -4.90
C GLN A 123 -2.90 0.29 -5.50
N LYS A 124 -2.90 1.32 -6.36
CA LYS A 124 -4.09 1.80 -7.09
C LYS A 124 -4.67 0.72 -8.00
N LYS A 125 -3.84 -0.10 -8.64
CA LYS A 125 -4.30 -1.20 -9.51
C LYS A 125 -4.96 -2.33 -8.71
N GLN A 126 -4.40 -2.69 -7.56
CA GLN A 126 -4.92 -3.76 -6.71
C GLN A 126 -6.20 -3.35 -5.98
N TYR A 127 -6.21 -2.18 -5.35
CA TYR A 127 -7.29 -1.76 -4.46
C TYR A 127 -8.26 -0.75 -5.08
N GLY A 128 -7.87 -0.04 -6.14
CA GLY A 128 -8.71 0.94 -6.83
C GLY A 128 -10.04 0.39 -7.37
N PRO A 129 -10.12 -0.86 -7.88
CA PRO A 129 -11.39 -1.47 -8.26
C PRO A 129 -12.37 -1.66 -7.10
N LEU A 130 -11.87 -1.75 -5.86
CA LEU A 130 -12.70 -1.99 -4.66
C LEU A 130 -13.43 -0.70 -4.21
N LYS A 131 -12.90 0.48 -4.54
CA LYS A 131 -13.52 1.79 -4.30
C LYS A 131 -14.08 1.92 -2.87
N LYS A 132 -15.38 2.18 -2.74
CA LYS A 132 -16.11 2.33 -1.48
C LYS A 132 -16.41 1.01 -0.76
N ALA A 133 -15.86 -0.11 -1.20
CA ALA A 133 -15.99 -1.35 -0.44
C ALA A 133 -15.32 -1.20 0.94
N PRO A 134 -15.95 -1.67 2.01
CA PRO A 134 -15.34 -1.68 3.33
C PRO A 134 -14.05 -2.48 3.33
N ILE A 135 -13.05 -1.99 4.07
CA ILE A 135 -11.78 -2.68 4.26
C ILE A 135 -12.01 -4.02 4.99
N GLN A 136 -11.47 -5.10 4.45
CA GLN A 136 -11.36 -6.39 5.15
C GLN A 136 -10.01 -6.48 5.87
N GLY A 137 -10.00 -6.92 7.13
CA GLY A 137 -8.79 -6.90 7.96
C GLY A 137 -8.35 -5.48 8.26
N LYS A 138 -9.26 -4.67 8.83
CA LYS A 138 -9.04 -3.23 9.02
C LYS A 138 -7.89 -2.99 10.00
N GLU A 139 -7.81 -3.80 11.05
CA GLU A 139 -6.77 -3.72 12.07
C GLU A 139 -5.38 -3.95 11.46
N GLU A 140 -5.22 -4.94 10.57
CA GLU A 140 -3.97 -5.21 9.88
C GLU A 140 -3.58 -4.07 8.93
N ILE A 141 -4.56 -3.49 8.22
CA ILE A 141 -4.31 -2.36 7.32
C ILE A 141 -3.96 -1.08 8.09
N ILE A 142 -4.61 -0.82 9.23
CA ILE A 142 -4.25 0.30 10.12
C ILE A 142 -2.82 0.12 10.61
N GLN A 143 -2.48 -1.07 11.12
CA GLN A 143 -1.16 -1.35 11.64
C GLN A 143 -0.08 -1.18 10.57
N PHE A 144 -0.32 -1.71 9.37
CA PHE A 144 0.56 -1.52 8.21
C PHE A 144 0.77 -0.04 7.89
N LEU A 145 -0.30 0.77 7.83
CA LEU A 145 -0.18 2.19 7.50
C LEU A 145 0.62 2.96 8.57
N LYS A 146 0.43 2.64 9.85
CA LYS A 146 1.20 3.24 10.95
C LYS A 146 2.68 2.88 10.85
N GLU A 147 3.00 1.60 10.71
CA GLU A 147 4.38 1.12 10.57
C GLU A 147 5.06 1.70 9.33
N TYR A 148 4.33 1.81 8.22
CA TYR A 148 4.84 2.40 6.99
C TYR A 148 5.16 3.89 7.17
N ARG A 149 4.25 4.67 7.76
CA ARG A 149 4.47 6.08 8.09
C ARG A 149 5.68 6.25 9.02
N ASP A 150 5.74 5.48 10.10
CA ASP A 150 6.79 5.60 11.11
C ASP A 150 8.16 5.24 10.50
N SER A 151 8.23 4.17 9.70
CA SER A 151 9.44 3.77 9.00
C SER A 151 9.94 4.83 8.00
N LEU A 152 9.03 5.53 7.32
CA LEU A 152 9.41 6.61 6.40
C LEU A 152 9.90 7.85 7.15
N HIS A 153 9.23 8.20 8.25
CA HIS A 153 9.68 9.30 9.10
C HIS A 153 11.06 9.04 9.69
N ASP A 154 11.29 7.83 10.21
CA ASP A 154 12.60 7.39 10.73
C ASP A 154 13.70 7.47 9.67
N GLN A 155 13.39 7.14 8.41
CA GLN A 155 14.34 7.27 7.30
C GLN A 155 14.74 8.72 7.07
N VAL A 156 13.79 9.66 7.12
CA VAL A 156 14.09 11.10 7.00
C VAL A 156 14.96 11.58 8.15
N GLU A 157 14.66 11.18 9.39
CA GLU A 157 15.46 11.55 10.57
C GLU A 157 16.89 10.99 10.48
N GLN A 158 17.07 9.78 9.96
CA GLN A 158 18.40 9.22 9.71
C GLN A 158 19.19 10.02 8.67
N TRP A 159 18.53 10.50 7.62
CA TRP A 159 19.17 11.38 6.65
C TRP A 159 19.55 12.72 7.25
N LYS A 160 18.65 13.37 8.00
CA LYS A 160 18.94 14.62 8.72
C LYS A 160 20.15 14.48 9.64
N ALA A 161 20.26 13.36 10.35
CA ALA A 161 21.39 13.09 11.23
C ALA A 161 22.73 12.81 10.50
N SER A 162 22.68 12.55 9.19
CA SER A 162 23.83 12.18 8.36
C SER A 162 24.33 13.32 7.45
N LEU A 163 23.60 14.42 7.36
CA LEU A 163 23.92 15.62 6.56
C LEU A 163 24.78 16.61 7.35
#